data_AF-A0A563UFV6-F1
#
_entry.id   AF-A0A563UFV6-F1
#
_cell.length_a   1.000
_cell.length_b   1.000
_cell.length_c   1.000
_cell.angle_alpha   90.00
_cell.angle_beta   90.00
_cell.angle_gamma   90.00
#
_symmetry.space_group_name_H-M   'P 1'
#
loop_
_entity.id
_entity.type
_entity.pdbx_description
1 polymer ?
#
loop_
_entity_poly.entity_id
_entity_poly.type
_entity_poly.pdbx_seq_one_letter_code
_entity_poly.pdbx_strand_id
1 'polypeptide(L)'
;MQNDLTAVQLLRLFLEPHFANVSIVPHGLNAETGRPTLKISGLRNKKEGRVFIDEAILLDLLTAPNMESIFQGLLDMMLEQTEK
;
A
#
# COMPACT_ATOMS: atom_id res chain seq x y z
N MET A 1 14.03 -10.21 12.96
CA MET A 1 13.21 -10.41 11.74
C MET A 1 11.79 -10.78 12.17
N GLN A 2 11.00 -9.83 12.70
CA GLN A 2 9.66 -10.16 13.21
C GLN A 2 8.64 -8.98 13.21
N ASN A 3 9.02 -7.78 12.75
CA ASN A 3 8.13 -6.61 12.74
C ASN A 3 7.48 -6.30 11.38
N ASP A 4 7.94 -6.92 10.29
CA ASP A 4 7.45 -6.59 8.94
C ASP A 4 6.07 -7.20 8.63
N LEU A 5 5.73 -8.32 9.28
CA LEU A 5 4.45 -9.00 9.11
C LEU A 5 3.27 -8.18 9.66
N THR A 6 3.47 -7.49 10.79
CA THR A 6 2.46 -6.64 11.42
C THR A 6 2.10 -5.43 10.57
N ALA A 7 3.09 -4.85 9.88
CA ALA A 7 2.91 -3.66 9.07
C ALA A 7 2.01 -3.90 7.85
N VAL A 8 2.34 -4.95 7.10
CA VAL A 8 1.58 -5.37 5.93
C VAL A 8 0.17 -5.82 6.30
N GLN A 9 0.01 -6.50 7.44
CA GLN A 9 -1.31 -6.92 7.93
C GLN A 9 -2.20 -5.73 8.31
N LEU A 10 -1.67 -4.73 9.01
CA LEU A 10 -2.42 -3.52 9.37
C LEU A 10 -2.83 -2.73 8.13
N LEU A 11 -1.92 -2.54 7.19
CA LEU A 11 -2.24 -1.91 5.91
C LEU A 11 -3.36 -2.66 5.19
N ARG A 12 -3.32 -4.00 5.17
CA ARG A 12 -4.36 -4.81 4.53
C ARG A 12 -5.73 -4.57 5.18
N LEU A 13 -5.80 -4.59 6.52
CA LEU A 13 -7.04 -4.31 7.27
C LEU A 13 -7.60 -2.92 6.97
N PHE A 14 -6.73 -1.94 6.74
CA PHE A 14 -7.16 -0.59 6.38
C PHE A 14 -7.76 -0.53 4.95
N LEU A 15 -7.22 -1.31 4.01
CA LEU A 15 -7.63 -1.26 2.59
C LEU A 15 -8.84 -2.15 2.25
N GLU A 16 -9.04 -3.25 2.96
CA GLU A 16 -10.13 -4.22 2.73
C GLU A 16 -11.55 -3.62 2.73
N PRO A 17 -11.88 -2.58 3.53
CA PRO A 17 -13.17 -1.90 3.44
C PRO A 17 -13.41 -1.16 2.11
N HIS A 18 -12.34 -0.78 1.42
CA HIS A 18 -12.38 0.04 0.20
C HIS A 18 -12.18 -0.79 -1.08
N PHE A 19 -11.45 -1.89 -0.98
CA PHE A 19 -11.10 -2.77 -2.10
C PHE A 19 -11.31 -4.24 -1.71
N ALA A 20 -11.88 -5.03 -2.62
CA ALA A 20 -11.93 -6.48 -2.50
C ALA A 20 -10.59 -7.12 -2.93
N ASN A 21 -10.27 -8.30 -2.40
CA ASN A 21 -9.10 -9.09 -2.79
C ASN A 21 -7.77 -8.31 -2.70
N VAL A 22 -7.60 -7.48 -1.66
CA VAL A 22 -6.37 -6.72 -1.46
C VAL A 22 -5.17 -7.67 -1.40
N SER A 23 -4.16 -7.41 -2.22
CA SER A 23 -2.91 -8.16 -2.30
C SER A 23 -1.74 -7.20 -2.12
N ILE A 24 -0.81 -7.54 -1.25
CA ILE A 24 0.41 -6.77 -0.99
C ILE A 24 1.57 -7.73 -1.16
N VAL A 25 2.43 -7.49 -2.16
CA VAL A 25 3.52 -8.39 -2.50
C VAL A 25 4.80 -7.61 -2.78
N PRO A 26 5.99 -8.17 -2.49
CA PRO A 26 7.26 -7.60 -2.95
C PRO A 26 7.27 -7.44 -4.47
N HIS A 27 7.70 -6.28 -4.97
CA HIS A 27 7.75 -5.99 -6.40
C HIS A 27 9.17 -5.91 -6.95
N GLY A 28 10.13 -5.42 -6.16
CA GLY A 28 11.52 -5.26 -6.60
C GLY A 28 12.19 -4.12 -5.85
N LEU A 29 13.16 -3.47 -6.50
CA LEU A 29 13.83 -2.29 -5.98
C LEU A 29 13.39 -1.05 -6.75
N ASN A 30 13.21 0.07 -6.05
CA ASN A 30 13.03 1.38 -6.65
C ASN A 30 14.32 1.75 -7.42
N ALA A 31 14.19 2.14 -8.69
CA ALA A 31 15.34 2.43 -9.55
C ALA A 31 16.13 3.67 -9.11
N GLU A 32 15.49 4.61 -8.41
CA GLU A 32 16.10 5.87 -7.96
C GLU A 32 16.72 5.73 -6.57
N THR A 33 16.02 5.05 -5.65
CA THR A 33 16.46 4.96 -4.24
C THR A 33 17.17 3.65 -3.91
N GLY A 34 17.08 2.64 -4.78
CA GLY A 34 17.59 1.29 -4.53
C GLY A 34 16.86 0.52 -3.42
N ARG A 35 15.75 1.06 -2.92
CA ARG A 35 15.02 0.49 -1.76
C ARG A 35 14.01 -0.57 -2.20
N PRO A 36 13.72 -1.57 -1.36
CA PRO A 36 12.63 -2.51 -1.60
C PRO A 36 11.30 -1.80 -1.81
N THR A 37 10.54 -2.28 -2.79
CA THR A 37 9.20 -1.79 -3.13
C THR A 37 8.18 -2.89 -2.98
N LEU A 38 6.99 -2.50 -2.51
CA LEU A 38 5.80 -3.33 -2.43
C LEU A 38 4.84 -2.90 -3.52
N LYS A 39 4.24 -3.88 -4.19
CA LYS A 39 3.05 -3.69 -5.02
C LYS A 39 1.82 -3.97 -4.17
N ILE A 40 0.92 -3.01 -4.11
CA ILE A 40 -0.40 -3.15 -3.50
C ILE A 40 -1.43 -3.14 -4.63
N SER A 41 -2.33 -4.10 -4.64
CA SER A 41 -3.46 -4.14 -5.57
C SER A 41 -4.76 -4.53 -4.88
N GLY A 42 -5.89 -4.12 -5.45
CA GLY A 42 -7.22 -4.46 -4.97
C GLY A 42 -8.29 -4.16 -6.02
N LEU A 43 -9.46 -4.78 -5.89
CA LEU A 43 -10.58 -4.62 -6.82
C LEU A 43 -11.64 -3.68 -6.25
N ARG A 44 -11.99 -2.63 -6.99
CA ARG A 44 -13.14 -1.76 -6.69
C ARG A 44 -13.99 -1.61 -7.94
N ASN A 45 -15.30 -1.83 -7.82
CA ASN A 45 -16.25 -1.68 -8.94
C ASN A 45 -15.83 -2.42 -10.23
N LYS A 46 -15.33 -3.65 -10.12
CA LYS A 46 -14.80 -4.50 -11.22
C LYS A 46 -13.54 -3.96 -11.91
N LYS A 47 -12.87 -2.96 -11.33
CA LYS A 47 -11.59 -2.43 -11.82
C LYS A 47 -10.50 -2.67 -10.78
N GLU A 48 -9.27 -2.95 -11.23
CA GLU A 48 -8.11 -3.17 -10.36
C GLU A 48 -7.41 -1.84 -10.09
N GLY A 49 -7.41 -1.41 -8.83
CA GLY A 49 -6.53 -0.35 -8.34
C GLY A 49 -5.18 -0.92 -7.94
N ARG A 50 -4.09 -0.24 -8.29
CA ARG A 50 -2.72 -0.66 -7.95
C ARG A 50 -1.83 0.52 -7.62
N VAL A 51 -0.93 0.34 -6.67
CA VAL A 51 0.10 1.32 -6.30
C VAL A 51 1.40 0.61 -5.94
N PHE A 52 2.52 1.28 -6.17
CA PHE A 52 3.85 0.82 -5.77
C PHE A 52 4.37 1.77 -4.71
N ILE A 53 4.86 1.24 -3.59
CA ILE A 53 5.41 2.03 -2.49
C ILE A 53 6.74 1.46 -2.02
N ASP A 54 7.65 2.32 -1.57
CA ASP A 54 8.86 1.88 -0.89
C ASP A 54 8.49 1.25 0.47
N GLU A 55 9.08 0.12 0.81
CA GLU A 55 8.79 -0.61 2.07
C GLU A 55 9.14 0.22 3.31
N ALA A 56 10.19 1.04 3.22
CA ALA A 56 10.56 1.98 4.28
C ALA A 56 9.43 2.98 4.57
N ILE A 57 8.71 3.43 3.54
CA ILE A 57 7.57 4.33 3.72
C ILE A 57 6.50 3.62 4.55
N LEU A 58 6.21 2.34 4.26
CA LEU A 58 5.21 1.56 5.01
C LEU A 58 5.50 1.51 6.51
N LEU A 59 6.77 1.29 6.89
CA LEU A 59 7.20 1.25 8.29
C LEU A 59 7.09 2.63 8.94
N ASP A 60 7.44 3.68 8.20
CA ASP A 60 7.25 5.06 8.64
C ASP A 60 5.75 5.39 8.79
N LEU A 61 4.86 4.87 7.91
CA LEU A 61 3.41 5.12 7.96
C LEU A 61 2.79 4.69 9.29
N LEU A 62 3.23 3.54 9.80
CA LEU A 62 2.66 2.91 10.99
C LEU A 62 3.19 3.51 12.29
N THR A 63 4.29 4.25 12.21
CA THR A 63 4.92 4.93 13.35
C THR A 63 4.69 6.44 13.32
N ALA A 64 4.14 6.97 12.23
CA ALA A 64 3.90 8.38 12.06
C ALA A 64 2.63 8.88 12.78
N PRO A 65 2.68 10.08 13.41
CA PRO A 65 1.52 10.66 14.11
C PRO A 65 0.37 11.05 13.16
N ASN A 66 0.60 11.08 11.85
CA ASN A 66 -0.35 11.42 10.79
C ASN A 66 -0.76 10.22 9.92
N MET A 67 -0.71 9.01 10.48
CA MET A 67 -1.03 7.74 9.82
C MET A 67 -2.31 7.78 8.95
N GLU A 68 -3.39 8.38 9.45
CA GLU A 68 -4.67 8.49 8.74
C GLU A 68 -4.56 9.26 7.41
N SER A 69 -3.88 10.41 7.40
CA SER A 69 -3.71 11.21 6.18
C SER A 69 -2.91 10.46 5.12
N ILE A 70 -1.91 9.67 5.53
CA ILE A 70 -1.08 8.96 4.57
C ILE A 70 -1.83 7.75 4.00
N PHE A 71 -2.57 7.04 4.84
CA PHE A 71 -3.47 5.99 4.36
C PHE A 71 -4.52 6.53 3.38
N GLN A 72 -5.09 7.71 3.64
CA GLN A 72 -6.01 8.35 2.70
C GLN A 72 -5.31 8.69 1.37
N GLY A 73 -4.10 9.23 1.40
CA GLY A 73 -3.32 9.47 0.19
C GLY A 73 -3.04 8.18 -0.61
N LEU A 74 -2.80 7.07 0.07
CA LEU A 74 -2.63 5.76 -0.57
C LEU A 74 -3.93 5.27 -1.24
N LEU A 75 -5.07 5.42 -0.56
CA LEU A 75 -6.38 5.13 -1.14
C LEU A 75 -6.60 5.97 -2.40
N ASP A 76 -6.38 7.28 -2.34
CA ASP A 76 -6.58 8.19 -3.47
C ASP A 76 -5.71 7.80 -4.67
N MET A 77 -4.43 7.44 -4.44
CA MET A 77 -3.54 6.95 -5.50
C MET A 77 -4.04 5.65 -6.13
N MET A 78 -4.52 4.69 -5.34
CA MET A 78 -5.08 3.45 -5.88
C MET A 78 -6.36 3.70 -6.70
N LEU A 79 -7.16 4.68 -6.28
CA LEU A 79 -8.40 5.05 -6.96
C LEU A 79 -8.16 5.78 -8.27
N GLU A 80 -7.21 6.71 -8.34
CA GLU A 80 -6.89 7.40 -9.59
C GLU A 80 -6.46 6.41 -10.69
N GLN A 81 -5.70 5.38 -10.32
CA GLN A 81 -5.28 4.31 -11.25
C GLN A 81 -6.44 3.41 -11.69
N THR A 82 -7.54 3.39 -10.92
CA THR A 82 -8.74 2.63 -11.24
C THR A 82 -9.61 3.37 -12.29
N GLU A 83 -9.47 4.68 -12.45
CA GLU A 83 -10.36 5.48 -13.31
C GLU A 83 -9.84 5.72 -14.73
N LYS A 84 -8.54 5.49 -14.99
CA LYS A 84 -7.94 5.52 -16.34
C LYS A 84 -8.22 4.23 -17.13
#